data_AF-A0A7I9VT07-F1
#
_entry.id   AF-A0A7I9VT07-F1
#
_cell.length_a   1.000
_cell.length_b   1.000
_cell.length_c   1.000
_cell.angle_alpha   90.00
_cell.angle_beta   90.00
_cell.angle_gamma   90.00
#
_symmetry.space_group_name_H-M   'P 1'
#
loop_
_entity.id
_entity.type
_entity.pdbx_description
1 polymer ?
#
loop_
_entity_poly.entity_id
_entity_poly.type
_entity_poly.pdbx_seq_one_letter_code
_entity_poly.pdbx_strand_id
1 'polypeptide(L)'
;MVVIGARVKDGRRYPAYGCAAHHSKGSSICNNALTISEGKLSRAIFAALHELLASHDFRQRFADRFAQRVAAHKPAADEERARLEAEVGTQEARLRRVTEAFATVGQSEALVAQLRREEERLRELRSRLAASKASTKPAASAVTVSLEKLAKYLRHVEKLAEEAPQSARAALARVLAPVVLHAVEKDGKRSYEARGALKIEDPVSLSGDRVLEKVGCGGRI
;
A
#
# COMPACT_ATOMS: atom_id res chain seq x y z
N MET A 1 -1.65 10.65 -24.04
CA MET A 1 -0.58 11.35 -24.81
C MET A 1 0.30 10.31 -25.49
N VAL A 2 1.02 10.71 -26.53
CA VAL A 2 2.00 9.85 -27.23
C VAL A 2 3.32 10.58 -27.40
N VAL A 3 4.38 9.83 -27.66
CA VAL A 3 5.65 10.40 -28.11
C VAL A 3 5.46 10.89 -29.53
N ILE A 4 5.61 12.20 -29.74
CA ILE A 4 5.43 12.85 -31.06
C ILE A 4 6.77 13.18 -31.73
N GLY A 5 7.88 12.94 -31.03
CA GLY A 5 9.21 13.26 -31.49
C GLY A 5 10.23 13.11 -30.38
N ALA A 6 11.48 13.48 -30.67
CA ALA A 6 12.53 13.56 -29.67
C ALA A 6 13.49 14.70 -30.00
N ARG A 7 14.08 15.30 -28.97
CA ARG A 7 15.20 16.24 -29.12
C ARG A 7 16.48 15.54 -28.72
N VAL A 8 17.54 15.70 -29.49
CA VAL A 8 18.87 15.21 -29.11
C VAL A 8 19.64 16.35 -28.46
N LYS A 9 20.22 16.11 -27.29
CA LYS A 9 21.12 17.05 -26.61
C LYS A 9 22.25 16.24 -25.97
N ASP A 10 23.50 16.65 -26.18
CA ASP A 10 24.69 16.00 -25.62
C ASP A 10 24.74 14.49 -25.93
N GLY A 11 24.39 14.10 -27.16
CA GLY A 11 24.33 12.70 -27.61
C GLY A 11 23.16 11.89 -27.03
N ARG A 12 22.34 12.46 -26.15
CA ARG A 12 21.18 11.80 -25.52
C ARG A 12 19.88 12.21 -26.20
N ARG A 13 19.02 11.22 -26.49
CA ARG A 13 17.70 11.42 -27.11
C ARG A 13 16.63 11.59 -26.02
N TYR A 14 15.97 12.73 -26.01
CA TYR A 14 14.89 13.08 -25.08
C TYR A 14 13.54 13.07 -25.80
N PRO A 15 12.65 12.10 -25.49
CA PRO A 15 11.30 12.07 -26.04
C PRO A 15 10.52 13.35 -25.74
N ALA A 16 9.67 13.76 -26.68
CA ALA A 16 8.69 14.83 -26.53
C ALA A 16 7.28 14.23 -26.59
N TYR A 17 6.46 14.61 -25.62
CA TYR A 17 5.07 14.23 -25.53
C TYR A 17 4.16 15.28 -26.12
N GLY A 18 3.10 14.82 -26.80
CA GLY A 18 2.05 15.67 -27.36
C GLY A 18 0.68 14.99 -27.33
N CYS A 19 -0.34 15.73 -27.73
CA CYS A 19 -1.68 15.19 -27.87
C CYS A 19 -1.74 14.22 -29.05
N ALA A 20 -2.23 13.00 -28.79
CA ALA A 20 -2.30 11.94 -29.79
C ALA A 20 -3.24 12.30 -30.95
N ALA A 21 -4.41 12.85 -30.63
CA ALA A 21 -5.41 13.25 -31.61
C ALA A 21 -4.92 14.40 -32.51
N HIS A 22 -4.23 15.40 -31.93
CA HIS A 22 -3.62 16.47 -32.70
C HIS A 22 -2.53 15.95 -33.64
N HIS A 23 -1.66 15.06 -33.15
CA HIS A 23 -0.56 14.51 -33.93
C HIS A 23 -1.03 13.62 -35.09
N SER A 24 -2.03 12.75 -34.88
CA SER A 24 -2.48 11.80 -35.91
C SER A 24 -3.58 12.33 -36.81
N LYS A 25 -4.40 13.28 -36.36
CA LYS A 25 -5.59 13.77 -37.09
C LYS A 25 -5.60 15.27 -37.35
N GLY A 26 -4.61 16.02 -36.83
CA GLY A 26 -4.47 17.45 -37.07
C GLY A 26 -5.30 18.37 -36.16
N SER A 27 -5.17 19.67 -36.40
CA SER A 27 -5.82 20.72 -35.61
C SER A 27 -7.34 20.71 -35.69
N SER A 28 -7.90 20.30 -36.83
CA SER A 28 -9.36 20.21 -37.03
C SER A 28 -10.05 19.28 -36.03
N ILE A 29 -9.36 18.26 -35.53
CA ILE A 29 -9.88 17.34 -34.50
C ILE A 29 -9.49 17.75 -33.10
N CYS A 30 -8.28 18.26 -32.91
CA CYS A 30 -7.83 18.72 -31.60
C CYS A 30 -6.85 19.89 -31.75
N ASN A 31 -7.22 21.05 -31.21
CA ASN A 31 -6.39 22.26 -31.23
C ASN A 31 -5.26 22.26 -30.17
N ASN A 32 -5.01 21.13 -29.50
CA ASN A 32 -3.93 20.99 -28.54
C ASN A 32 -2.59 20.66 -29.22
N ALA A 33 -1.92 21.71 -29.69
CA ALA A 33 -0.57 21.64 -30.27
C ALA A 33 0.56 21.69 -29.23
N LEU A 34 0.24 21.69 -27.93
CA LEU A 34 1.26 21.79 -26.89
C LEU A 34 2.15 20.55 -26.85
N THR A 35 3.43 20.77 -26.61
CA THR A 35 4.43 19.70 -26.47
C THR A 35 5.26 19.90 -25.22
N ILE A 36 5.65 18.81 -24.58
CA ILE A 36 6.51 18.85 -23.39
C ILE A 36 7.57 17.76 -23.50
N SER A 37 8.84 18.09 -23.18
CA SER A 37 9.89 17.07 -23.15
C SER A 37 9.72 16.17 -21.92
N GLU A 38 10.06 14.90 -22.06
CA GLU A 38 10.04 13.95 -20.95
C GLU A 38 10.82 14.47 -19.75
N GLY A 39 12.04 14.97 -19.95
CA GLY A 39 12.84 15.50 -18.84
C GLY A 39 12.19 16.68 -18.12
N LYS A 40 11.46 17.56 -18.84
CA LYS A 40 10.72 18.66 -18.18
C LYS A 40 9.51 18.13 -17.41
N LEU A 41 8.78 17.19 -17.99
CA LEU A 41 7.63 16.57 -17.36
C LEU A 41 8.02 15.79 -16.09
N SER A 42 9.04 14.95 -16.17
CA SER A 42 9.53 14.16 -15.03
C SER A 42 9.98 15.06 -13.88
N ARG A 43 10.79 16.10 -14.15
CA ARG A 43 11.20 17.05 -13.12
C ARG A 43 10.02 17.77 -12.47
N ALA A 44 9.03 18.21 -13.26
CA ALA A 44 7.85 18.86 -12.73
C ALA A 44 7.02 17.92 -11.82
N ILE A 45 6.88 16.65 -12.20
CA ILE A 45 6.19 15.64 -11.38
C ILE A 45 6.95 15.40 -10.06
N PHE A 46 8.26 15.16 -10.10
CA PHE A 46 9.04 14.93 -8.88
C PHE A 46 9.05 16.13 -7.95
N ALA A 47 9.19 17.35 -8.49
CA ALA A 47 9.10 18.58 -7.70
C ALA A 47 7.75 18.67 -6.97
N ALA A 48 6.64 18.48 -7.69
CA ALA A 48 5.30 18.49 -7.10
C ALA A 48 5.11 17.40 -6.02
N LEU A 49 5.70 16.21 -6.20
CA LEU A 49 5.64 15.15 -5.20
C LEU A 49 6.46 15.49 -3.94
N HIS A 50 7.64 16.08 -4.09
CA HIS A 50 8.43 16.53 -2.95
C HIS A 50 7.72 17.63 -2.17
N GLU A 51 7.10 18.60 -2.85
CA GLU A 51 6.27 19.63 -2.22
C GLU A 51 5.06 19.04 -1.50
N LEU A 52 4.37 18.08 -2.12
CA LEU A 52 3.24 17.38 -1.51
C LEU A 52 3.66 16.63 -0.25
N LEU A 53 4.80 15.94 -0.26
CA LEU A 53 5.34 15.25 0.92
C LEU A 53 5.91 16.21 1.96
N ALA A 54 6.32 17.42 1.58
CA ALA A 54 6.72 18.47 2.50
C ALA A 54 5.52 19.08 3.24
N SER A 55 4.34 19.11 2.61
CA SER A 55 3.12 19.70 3.16
C SER A 55 2.63 18.97 4.42
N HIS A 56 2.57 19.70 5.54
CA HIS A 56 2.03 19.19 6.82
C HIS A 56 0.60 18.65 6.69
N ASP A 57 -0.24 19.37 5.96
CA ASP A 57 -1.65 19.06 5.73
C ASP A 57 -1.82 17.76 4.93
N PHE A 58 -0.95 17.51 3.94
CA PHE A 58 -0.92 16.21 3.27
C PHE A 58 -0.50 15.08 4.22
N ARG A 59 0.53 15.30 5.05
CA ARG A 59 1.03 14.29 6.00
C ARG A 59 -0.05 13.86 6.99
N GLN A 60 -0.81 14.81 7.54
CA GLN A 60 -1.92 14.53 8.44
C GLN A 60 -3.01 13.72 7.74
N ARG A 61 -3.53 14.20 6.61
CA ARG A 61 -4.56 13.47 5.85
C ARG A 61 -4.10 12.08 5.42
N PHE A 62 -2.83 11.95 5.05
CA PHE A 62 -2.25 10.66 4.70
C PHE A 62 -2.26 9.72 5.90
N ALA A 63 -1.79 10.16 7.07
CA ALA A 63 -1.80 9.37 8.30
C ALA A 63 -3.22 8.95 8.70
N ASP A 64 -4.20 9.87 8.61
CA ASP A 64 -5.60 9.58 8.95
C ASP A 64 -6.22 8.55 8.01
N ARG A 65 -6.09 8.75 6.69
CA ARG A 65 -6.62 7.82 5.67
C ARG A 65 -5.94 6.46 5.75
N PHE A 66 -4.66 6.46 6.07
CA PHE A 66 -3.88 5.26 6.27
C PHE A 66 -4.39 4.48 7.49
N ALA A 67 -4.54 5.15 8.64
CA ALA A 67 -5.08 4.55 9.86
C ALA A 67 -6.50 4.01 9.64
N GLN A 68 -7.36 4.75 8.93
CA GLN A 68 -8.70 4.29 8.56
C GLN A 68 -8.67 3.02 7.70
N ARG A 69 -7.78 2.93 6.71
CA ARG A 69 -7.64 1.72 5.87
C ARG A 69 -7.12 0.53 6.65
N VAL A 70 -6.13 0.74 7.53
CA VAL A 70 -5.63 -0.33 8.41
C VAL A 70 -6.73 -0.81 9.35
N ALA A 71 -7.51 0.10 9.94
CA ALA A 71 -8.63 -0.24 10.79
C ALA A 71 -9.76 -0.97 10.03
N ALA A 72 -10.01 -0.61 8.76
CA ALA A 72 -10.97 -1.29 7.89
C ALA A 72 -10.48 -2.68 7.46
N HIS A 73 -9.16 -2.84 7.31
CA HIS A 73 -8.51 -4.14 7.12
C HIS A 73 -8.20 -4.81 8.46
N LYS A 74 -9.21 -5.02 9.32
CA LYS A 74 -9.10 -6.03 10.37
C LYS A 74 -8.87 -7.37 9.66
N PRO A 75 -7.69 -8.01 9.78
CA PRO A 75 -7.46 -9.29 9.13
C PRO A 75 -8.48 -10.29 9.69
N ALA A 76 -9.06 -11.14 8.84
CA ALA A 76 -9.96 -12.23 9.28
C ALA A 76 -9.36 -13.09 10.41
N ALA A 77 -8.03 -13.10 10.54
CA ALA A 77 -7.29 -13.69 11.64
C ALA A 77 -7.59 -13.07 13.02
N ASP A 78 -7.85 -11.76 13.11
CA ASP A 78 -8.22 -11.09 14.38
C ASP A 78 -9.66 -11.43 14.80
N GLU A 79 -10.59 -11.58 13.85
CA GLU A 79 -11.95 -12.03 14.13
C GLU A 79 -11.98 -13.50 14.58
N GLU A 80 -11.24 -14.38 13.88
CA GLU A 80 -11.11 -15.77 14.25
C GLU A 80 -10.44 -15.94 15.62
N ARG A 81 -9.41 -15.12 15.92
CA ARG A 81 -8.79 -15.10 17.24
C ARG A 81 -9.77 -14.66 18.32
N ALA A 82 -10.55 -13.59 18.08
CA ALA A 82 -11.55 -13.12 19.02
C ALA A 82 -12.64 -14.16 19.29
N ARG A 83 -13.05 -14.93 18.26
CA ARG A 83 -13.97 -16.06 18.40
C ARG A 83 -13.38 -17.17 19.26
N LEU A 84 -12.14 -17.61 18.95
CA LEU A 84 -11.45 -18.64 19.73
C LEU A 84 -11.24 -18.23 21.20
N GLU A 85 -10.95 -16.95 21.47
CA GLU A 85 -10.83 -16.43 22.85
C GLU A 85 -12.17 -16.45 23.59
N ALA A 86 -13.27 -16.10 22.92
CA ALA A 86 -14.62 -16.19 23.49
C ALA A 86 -15.05 -17.65 23.75
N GLU A 87 -14.71 -18.58 22.86
CA GLU A 87 -14.98 -20.01 23.02
C GLU A 87 -14.19 -20.60 24.20
N VAL A 88 -12.91 -20.25 24.35
CA VAL A 88 -12.10 -20.62 25.52
C VAL A 88 -12.74 -20.11 26.81
N GLY A 89 -13.14 -18.83 26.86
CA GLY A 89 -13.79 -18.25 28.05
C GLY A 89 -15.11 -18.94 28.41
N THR A 90 -15.91 -19.30 27.40
CA THR A 90 -17.17 -20.04 27.58
C THR A 90 -16.91 -21.44 28.12
N GLN A 91 -15.91 -22.13 27.58
CA GLN A 91 -15.53 -23.48 27.96
C GLN A 91 -14.95 -23.53 29.39
N GLU A 92 -14.13 -22.54 29.77
CA GLU A 92 -13.63 -22.40 31.14
C GLU A 92 -14.76 -22.16 32.14
N ALA A 93 -15.76 -21.35 31.79
CA ALA A 93 -16.94 -21.14 32.63
C ALA A 93 -17.79 -22.41 32.79
N ARG A 94 -17.80 -23.29 31.80
CA ARG A 94 -18.48 -24.59 31.87
C ARG A 94 -17.73 -25.57 32.76
N LEU A 95 -16.40 -25.60 32.65
CA LEU A 95 -15.54 -26.41 33.50
C LEU A 95 -15.64 -26.00 34.97
N ARG A 96 -15.65 -24.69 35.27
CA ARG A 96 -15.90 -24.16 36.63
C ARG A 96 -17.22 -24.67 37.21
N ARG A 97 -18.32 -24.60 36.46
CA ARG A 97 -19.64 -25.09 36.89
C ARG A 97 -19.65 -26.60 37.17
N VAL A 98 -18.95 -27.40 36.37
CA VAL A 98 -18.83 -28.85 36.60
C VAL A 98 -18.02 -29.11 37.87
N THR A 99 -16.92 -28.40 38.10
CA THR A 99 -16.11 -28.52 39.31
C THR A 99 -16.85 -28.06 40.57
N GLU A 100 -17.67 -27.02 40.48
CA GLU A 100 -18.55 -26.58 41.58
C GLU A 100 -19.62 -27.64 41.90
N ALA A 101 -20.17 -28.30 40.88
CA ALA A 101 -21.09 -29.42 41.07
C ALA A 101 -20.43 -30.62 41.78
N PHE A 102 -19.15 -30.90 41.47
CA PHE A 102 -18.34 -31.88 42.21
C PHE A 102 -18.18 -31.54 43.69
N ALA A 103 -17.95 -30.26 44.00
CA ALA A 103 -17.79 -29.80 45.38
C ALA A 103 -19.10 -29.91 46.19
N THR A 104 -20.25 -29.87 45.52
CA THR A 104 -21.57 -29.88 46.16
C THR A 104 -22.18 -31.28 46.28
N VAL A 105 -22.08 -32.10 45.22
CA VAL A 105 -22.79 -33.39 45.10
C VAL A 105 -21.86 -34.60 45.31
N GLY A 106 -20.54 -34.37 45.32
CA GLY A 106 -19.54 -35.45 45.41
C GLY A 106 -19.22 -36.08 44.06
N GLN A 107 -18.30 -37.06 44.07
CA GLN A 107 -17.81 -37.68 42.84
C GLN A 107 -18.81 -38.70 42.30
N SER A 108 -19.20 -38.55 41.04
CA SER A 108 -19.93 -39.58 40.28
C SER A 108 -19.22 -39.88 38.98
N GLU A 109 -19.29 -41.12 38.49
CA GLU A 109 -18.67 -41.51 37.22
C GLU A 109 -19.14 -40.62 36.05
N ALA A 110 -20.41 -40.21 36.05
CA ALA A 110 -20.98 -39.31 35.06
C ALA A 110 -20.32 -37.91 35.09
N LEU A 111 -20.09 -37.35 36.29
CA LEU A 111 -19.41 -36.08 36.45
C LEU A 111 -17.92 -36.18 36.06
N VAL A 112 -17.26 -37.29 36.37
CA VAL A 112 -15.85 -37.52 35.99
C VAL A 112 -15.72 -37.63 34.47
N ALA A 113 -16.63 -38.35 33.81
CA ALA A 113 -16.65 -38.45 32.35
C ALA A 113 -16.97 -37.10 31.69
N GLN A 114 -17.84 -36.29 32.29
CA GLN A 114 -18.14 -34.96 31.79
C GLN A 114 -16.96 -34.00 31.95
N LEU A 115 -16.29 -33.97 33.10
CA LEU A 115 -15.12 -33.15 33.35
C LEU A 115 -13.99 -33.44 32.34
N ARG A 116 -13.69 -34.72 32.11
CA ARG A 116 -12.67 -35.14 31.11
C ARG A 116 -12.98 -34.61 29.71
N ARG A 117 -14.26 -34.68 29.29
CA ARG A 117 -14.71 -34.14 27.99
C ARG A 117 -14.54 -32.63 27.90
N GLU A 118 -14.89 -31.90 28.96
CA GLU A 118 -14.73 -30.44 28.96
C GLU A 118 -13.25 -30.03 28.98
N GLU A 119 -12.39 -30.77 29.68
CA GLU A 119 -10.93 -30.55 29.72
C GLU A 119 -10.25 -30.84 28.38
N GLU A 120 -10.66 -31.89 27.68
CA GLU A 120 -10.14 -32.23 26.35
C GLU A 120 -10.52 -31.17 25.33
N ARG A 121 -11.77 -30.71 25.34
CA ARG A 121 -12.24 -29.62 24.49
C ARG A 121 -11.54 -28.29 24.79
N LEU A 122 -11.28 -27.98 26.06
CA LEU A 122 -10.51 -26.79 26.44
C LEU A 122 -9.06 -26.87 25.97
N ARG A 123 -8.42 -28.05 26.06
CA ARG A 123 -7.07 -28.28 25.53
C ARG A 123 -7.01 -28.08 24.01
N GLU A 124 -8.00 -28.60 23.29
CA GLU A 124 -8.10 -28.43 21.85
C GLU A 124 -8.25 -26.95 21.46
N LEU A 125 -9.18 -26.22 22.09
CA LEU A 125 -9.40 -24.79 21.82
C LEU A 125 -8.17 -23.94 22.16
N ARG A 126 -7.48 -24.23 23.27
CA ARG A 126 -6.22 -23.56 23.64
C ARG A 126 -5.09 -23.87 22.65
N SER A 127 -5.01 -25.09 22.15
CA SER A 127 -4.04 -25.47 21.12
C SER A 127 -4.29 -24.72 19.81
N ARG A 128 -5.54 -24.64 19.36
CA ARG A 128 -5.94 -23.86 18.18
C ARG A 128 -5.65 -22.36 18.34
N LEU A 129 -5.93 -21.79 19.52
CA LEU A 129 -5.61 -20.40 19.85
C LEU A 129 -4.09 -20.16 19.87
N ALA A 130 -3.30 -21.08 20.42
CA ALA A 130 -1.84 -20.99 20.44
C ALA A 130 -1.24 -21.09 19.03
N ALA A 131 -1.75 -22.00 18.20
CA ALA A 131 -1.36 -22.12 16.80
C ALA A 131 -1.71 -20.85 16.01
N SER A 132 -2.90 -20.28 16.22
CA SER A 132 -3.32 -19.00 15.63
C SER A 132 -2.37 -17.86 16.06
N LYS A 133 -2.01 -17.77 17.34
CA LYS A 133 -1.04 -16.79 17.86
C LYS A 133 0.37 -16.98 17.28
N ALA A 134 0.80 -18.22 17.04
CA ALA A 134 2.12 -18.54 16.49
C ALA A 134 2.21 -18.32 14.97
N SER A 135 1.12 -18.57 14.21
CA SER A 135 1.04 -18.31 12.78
C SER A 135 0.84 -16.82 12.46
N THR A 136 0.42 -16.02 13.43
CA THR A 136 0.37 -14.57 13.30
C THR A 136 1.79 -14.02 13.47
N LYS A 137 2.47 -13.75 12.35
CA LYS A 137 3.65 -12.87 12.31
C LYS A 137 3.35 -11.65 13.20
N PRO A 138 4.29 -11.18 14.06
CA PRO A 138 3.98 -10.26 15.16
C PRO A 138 3.01 -9.20 14.69
N ALA A 139 1.88 -9.08 15.38
CA ALA A 139 0.82 -8.11 15.11
C ALA A 139 1.49 -6.84 14.63
N ALA A 140 1.29 -6.53 13.35
CA ALA A 140 2.07 -5.52 12.65
C ALA A 140 2.14 -4.29 13.56
N SER A 141 3.31 -4.07 14.16
CA SER A 141 3.55 -2.90 14.98
C SER A 141 3.12 -1.74 14.11
N ALA A 142 2.06 -1.05 14.56
CA ALA A 142 1.31 -0.02 13.84
C ALA A 142 1.96 0.28 12.50
N VAL A 143 1.47 -0.34 11.41
CA VAL A 143 2.04 -0.30 10.05
C VAL A 143 2.35 1.15 9.69
N THR A 144 3.47 1.70 10.14
CA THR A 144 3.66 3.15 10.08
C THR A 144 4.32 3.38 8.75
N VAL A 145 3.53 3.80 7.76
CA VAL A 145 4.13 4.25 6.52
C VAL A 145 4.98 5.46 6.85
N SER A 146 6.29 5.22 6.87
CA SER A 146 7.28 6.27 7.07
C SER A 146 7.29 7.13 5.81
N LEU A 147 6.77 8.35 5.93
CA LEU A 147 6.86 9.38 4.89
C LEU A 147 8.31 9.63 4.47
N GLU A 148 9.27 9.42 5.37
CA GLU A 148 10.70 9.48 5.07
C GLU A 148 11.14 8.37 4.12
N LYS A 149 10.64 7.13 4.29
CA LYS A 149 10.88 6.03 3.35
C LYS A 149 10.28 6.34 1.98
N LEU A 150 9.07 6.90 1.93
CA LEU A 150 8.45 7.31 0.67
C LEU A 150 9.25 8.42 -0.02
N ALA A 151 9.70 9.43 0.73
CA ALA A 151 10.56 10.49 0.20
C ALA A 151 11.91 9.95 -0.30
N LYS A 152 12.52 9.00 0.43
CA LYS A 152 13.77 8.33 0.01
C LYS A 152 13.56 7.50 -1.26
N TYR A 153 12.44 6.80 -1.37
CA TYR A 153 12.07 6.06 -2.58
C TYR A 153 11.93 7.00 -3.77
N LEU A 154 11.18 8.10 -3.64
CA LEU A 154 11.02 9.07 -4.73
C LEU A 154 12.35 9.69 -5.17
N ARG A 155 13.25 10.03 -4.24
CA ARG A 155 14.61 10.49 -4.59
C ARG A 155 15.40 9.43 -5.37
N HIS A 156 15.25 8.16 -5.02
CA HIS A 156 15.93 7.08 -5.75
C HIS A 156 15.36 6.92 -7.17
N VAL A 157 14.03 6.98 -7.31
CA VAL A 157 13.37 6.89 -8.63
C VAL A 157 13.66 8.12 -9.49
N GLU A 158 13.82 9.30 -8.89
CA GLU A 158 14.24 10.52 -9.58
C GLU A 158 15.63 10.37 -10.20
N LYS A 159 16.62 9.87 -9.43
CA LYS A 159 17.94 9.54 -9.96
C LYS A 159 17.86 8.50 -11.08
N LEU A 160 17.06 7.45 -10.87
CA LEU A 160 16.84 6.42 -11.88
C LEU A 160 16.21 6.98 -13.16
N ALA A 161 15.43 8.06 -13.09
CA ALA A 161 14.81 8.68 -14.26
C ALA A 161 15.83 9.36 -15.18
N GLU A 162 17.00 9.73 -14.65
CA GLU A 162 18.09 10.32 -15.44
C GLU A 162 18.93 9.25 -16.16
N GLU A 163 19.10 8.09 -15.52
CA GLU A 163 19.94 6.99 -16.02
C GLU A 163 19.16 5.96 -16.86
N ALA A 164 17.96 5.58 -16.39
CA ALA A 164 17.11 4.55 -16.98
C ALA A 164 15.62 4.96 -16.94
N PRO A 165 15.17 5.83 -17.86
CA PRO A 165 13.82 6.39 -17.86
C PRO A 165 12.69 5.35 -17.87
N GLN A 166 12.88 4.21 -18.56
CA GLN A 166 11.89 3.14 -18.61
C GLN A 166 11.70 2.48 -17.24
N SER A 167 12.79 2.17 -16.54
CA SER A 167 12.79 1.60 -15.20
C SER A 167 12.17 2.57 -14.19
N ALA A 168 12.46 3.87 -14.31
CA ALA A 168 11.86 4.89 -13.46
C ALA A 168 10.34 5.00 -13.67
N ARG A 169 9.84 4.93 -14.91
CA ARG A 169 8.39 4.90 -15.18
C ARG A 169 7.72 3.67 -14.55
N ALA A 170 8.35 2.50 -14.67
CA ALA A 170 7.82 1.27 -14.05
C ALA A 170 7.77 1.39 -12.51
N ALA A 171 8.79 2.00 -11.90
CA ALA A 171 8.82 2.29 -10.47
C ALA A 171 7.72 3.29 -10.07
N LEU A 172 7.59 4.41 -10.80
CA LEU A 172 6.53 5.41 -10.55
C LEU A 172 5.12 4.82 -10.67
N ALA A 173 4.88 3.94 -11.65
CA ALA A 173 3.57 3.32 -11.86
C ALA A 173 3.08 2.46 -10.68
N ARG A 174 3.98 2.06 -9.77
CA ARG A 174 3.64 1.33 -8.54
C ARG A 174 3.04 2.25 -7.48
N VAL A 175 3.39 3.53 -7.49
CA VAL A 175 3.01 4.50 -6.44
C VAL A 175 2.06 5.57 -6.96
N LEU A 176 2.01 5.79 -8.27
CA LEU A 176 1.16 6.79 -8.92
C LEU A 176 0.13 6.14 -9.84
N ALA A 177 -1.08 6.66 -9.79
CA ALA A 177 -2.07 6.52 -10.83
C ALA A 177 -1.59 7.23 -12.12
N PRO A 178 -2.14 6.87 -13.30
CA PRO A 178 -1.80 7.55 -14.53
C PRO A 178 -1.93 9.08 -14.40
N VAL A 179 -0.85 9.79 -14.75
CA VAL A 179 -0.85 11.25 -14.76
C VAL A 179 -1.48 11.74 -16.07
N VAL A 180 -2.55 12.52 -15.95
CA VAL A 180 -3.27 13.12 -17.08
C VAL A 180 -2.81 14.57 -17.24
N LEU A 181 -2.42 14.96 -18.45
CA LEU A 181 -2.05 16.33 -18.75
C LEU A 181 -3.22 17.07 -19.41
N HIS A 182 -3.64 18.16 -18.79
CA HIS A 182 -4.65 19.06 -19.30
C HIS A 182 -3.98 20.29 -19.90
N ALA A 183 -4.34 20.64 -21.13
CA ALA A 183 -3.93 21.92 -21.70
C ALA A 183 -4.73 23.03 -21.01
N VAL A 184 -4.04 23.98 -20.41
CA VAL A 184 -4.64 25.12 -19.72
C VAL A 184 -4.01 26.40 -20.24
N GLU A 185 -4.75 27.51 -20.16
CA GLU A 185 -4.23 28.83 -20.44
C GLU A 185 -4.14 29.60 -19.13
N LYS A 186 -2.95 30.08 -18.80
CA LYS A 186 -2.67 30.85 -17.59
C LYS A 186 -1.85 32.06 -17.96
N ASP A 187 -2.31 33.25 -17.57
CA ASP A 187 -1.64 34.52 -17.86
C ASP A 187 -1.33 34.73 -19.36
N GLY A 188 -2.28 34.33 -20.24
CA GLY A 188 -2.13 34.40 -21.70
C GLY A 188 -1.12 33.40 -22.29
N LYS A 189 -0.60 32.46 -21.49
CA LYS A 189 0.32 31.41 -21.93
C LYS A 189 -0.33 30.04 -21.81
N ARG A 190 -0.32 29.28 -22.91
CA ARG A 190 -0.75 27.88 -22.92
C ARG A 190 0.30 27.00 -22.25
N SER A 191 -0.12 26.23 -21.24
CA SER A 191 0.73 25.31 -20.49
C SER A 191 0.01 23.98 -20.21
N TYR A 192 0.74 23.01 -19.67
CA TYR A 192 0.15 21.75 -19.21
C TYR A 192 -0.02 21.79 -17.70
N GLU A 193 -1.22 21.47 -17.24
CA GLU A 193 -1.50 21.10 -15.86
C GLU A 193 -1.48 19.57 -15.74
N ALA A 194 -0.63 19.04 -14.87
CA ALA A 194 -0.55 17.61 -14.61
C ALA A 194 -1.46 17.23 -13.43
N ARG A 195 -2.35 16.27 -13.63
CA ARG A 195 -3.22 15.73 -12.59
C ARG A 195 -2.95 14.24 -12.39
N GLY A 196 -2.73 13.84 -11.16
CA GLY A 196 -2.47 12.44 -10.79
C GLY A 196 -2.89 12.17 -9.35
N ALA A 197 -2.90 10.90 -8.98
CA ALA A 197 -3.22 10.46 -7.63
C ALA A 197 -2.17 9.45 -7.16
N LEU A 198 -1.90 9.43 -5.85
CA LEU A 198 -1.08 8.38 -5.24
C LEU A 198 -1.93 7.11 -5.08
N LYS A 199 -1.39 5.97 -5.51
CA LYS A 199 -1.96 4.65 -5.25
C LYS A 199 -1.68 4.28 -3.80
N ILE A 200 -2.66 4.50 -2.95
CA ILE A 200 -2.67 4.03 -1.56
C ILE A 200 -3.53 2.75 -1.52
N GLU A 201 -3.27 1.82 -2.43
CA GLU A 201 -4.10 0.61 -2.59
C GLU A 201 -3.67 -0.51 -1.65
N ASP A 202 -2.44 -0.47 -1.13
CA ASP A 202 -1.93 -1.50 -0.24
C ASP A 202 -0.98 -0.92 0.83
N PRO A 203 -1.47 -0.71 2.07
CA PRO A 203 -0.68 -0.27 3.23
C PRO A 203 0.57 -1.12 3.48
N VAL A 204 0.50 -2.41 3.14
CA VAL A 204 1.52 -3.42 3.47
C VAL A 204 2.72 -3.32 2.54
N SER A 205 2.52 -2.90 1.28
CA SER A 205 3.64 -2.74 0.36
C SER A 205 4.45 -1.45 0.59
N LEU A 206 3.92 -0.46 1.33
CA LEU A 206 4.69 0.69 1.84
C LEU A 206 5.27 0.44 3.25
N SER A 207 4.82 -0.61 3.91
CA SER A 207 5.29 -1.07 5.21
C SER A 207 6.02 -2.41 5.07
N GLY A 208 7.26 -2.33 4.63
CA GLY A 208 8.15 -3.48 4.69
C GLY A 208 9.36 -3.28 3.78
N ASP A 209 10.44 -3.95 4.13
CA ASP A 209 11.73 -3.97 3.40
C ASP A 209 11.62 -4.37 1.91
N ARG A 210 10.42 -4.76 1.45
CA ARG A 210 10.11 -5.19 0.08
C ARG A 210 10.10 -4.09 -0.98
N VAL A 211 10.00 -2.81 -0.64
CA VAL A 211 10.08 -1.72 -1.65
C VAL A 211 11.50 -1.64 -2.24
N LEU A 212 12.51 -1.92 -1.42
CA LEU A 212 13.92 -1.84 -1.82
C LEU A 212 14.42 -3.14 -2.47
N GLU A 213 13.92 -4.32 -2.08
CA GLU A 213 14.37 -5.60 -2.65
C GLU A 213 14.03 -5.77 -4.15
N LYS A 214 12.95 -5.14 -4.64
CA LYS A 214 12.55 -5.25 -6.06
C LYS A 214 13.18 -4.20 -6.99
N VAL A 215 14.04 -3.33 -6.50
CA VAL A 215 14.87 -2.42 -7.32
C VAL A 215 16.33 -2.93 -7.34
N GLY A 216 16.51 -4.24 -7.24
CA GLY A 216 17.76 -4.89 -7.57
C GLY A 216 18.02 -4.74 -9.07
N CYS A 217 19.06 -4.00 -9.41
CA CYS A 217 19.69 -4.01 -10.72
C CYS A 217 20.26 -5.41 -10.97
N GLY A 218 19.41 -6.36 -11.34
CA GLY A 218 19.77 -7.73 -11.71
C GLY A 218 20.24 -7.76 -13.15
N GLY A 219 21.38 -7.16 -13.44
CA GLY A 219 22.13 -7.44 -14.65
C GLY A 219 22.66 -8.86 -14.57
N ARG A 220 22.27 -9.70 -15.53
CA ARG A 220 22.96 -10.96 -15.82
C ARG A 220 23.55 -10.81 -17.22
N ILE A 221 24.87 -10.78 -17.26
CA ILE A 221 25.73 -10.99 -18.44
C ILE A 221 25.45 -12.38 -19.00
#